data_AF-A0A3N5QSN2-F1
#
_entry.id   AF-A0A3N5QSN2-F1
#
_cell.length_a   1.000
_cell.length_b   1.000
_cell.length_c   1.000
_cell.angle_alpha   90.00
_cell.angle_beta   90.00
_cell.angle_gamma   90.00
#
_symmetry.space_group_name_H-M   'P 1'
#
loop_
_entity.id
_entity.type
_entity.pdbx_description
1 polymer ?
#
loop_
_entity_poly.entity_id
_entity_poly.type
_entity_poly.pdbx_seq_one_letter_code
_entity_poly.pdbx_strand_id
1 'polypeptide(L)'
;MESSKAVVEVALSIASFTYGGLLGTFLLGLSNKKIQQNHAIAGFISAIVIMSFIIFFKVVAWTWFILIGVCVTLFVGNILEMLTRKPK
;
A
#
# COMPACT_ATOMS: atom_id res chain seq x y z
N MET A 1 -12.46 -27.02 -16.66
CA MET A 1 -11.35 -26.12 -17.05
C MET A 1 -11.37 -24.78 -16.29
N GLU A 2 -11.85 -24.75 -15.03
CA GLU A 2 -12.01 -23.51 -14.24
C GLU A 2 -10.85 -23.26 -13.23
N SER A 3 -9.99 -24.26 -12.98
CA SER A 3 -8.98 -24.19 -11.92
C SER A 3 -7.85 -23.18 -12.20
N SER A 4 -7.39 -23.05 -13.44
CA SER A 4 -6.23 -22.20 -13.75
C SER A 4 -6.53 -20.70 -13.60
N LYS A 5 -7.75 -20.26 -13.94
CA LYS A 5 -8.16 -18.86 -13.76
C LYS A 5 -8.19 -18.46 -12.28
N ALA A 6 -8.75 -19.33 -11.44
CA ALA A 6 -8.81 -19.11 -10.00
C ALA A 6 -7.41 -19.02 -9.37
N VAL A 7 -6.46 -19.86 -9.81
CA VAL A 7 -5.07 -19.81 -9.30
C VAL A 7 -4.36 -18.52 -9.70
N VAL A 8 -4.51 -18.09 -10.95
CA VAL A 8 -3.94 -16.83 -11.44
C VAL A 8 -4.50 -15.64 -10.66
N GLU A 9 -5.81 -15.61 -10.43
CA GLU A 9 -6.47 -14.56 -9.65
C GLU A 9 -5.96 -14.48 -8.20
N VAL A 10 -5.78 -15.62 -7.54
CA VAL A 10 -5.21 -15.68 -6.19
C VAL A 10 -3.75 -15.22 -6.19
N ALA A 11 -2.95 -15.65 -7.16
CA ALA A 11 -1.56 -15.24 -7.28
C ALA A 11 -1.43 -13.73 -7.53
N LEU A 12 -2.22 -13.17 -8.45
CA LEU A 12 -2.27 -11.74 -8.72
C LEU A 12 -2.76 -10.95 -7.51
N SER A 13 -3.74 -11.46 -6.76
CA SER A 13 -4.19 -10.84 -5.51
C SER A 13 -3.05 -10.69 -4.50
N ILE A 14 -2.28 -11.77 -4.30
CA ILE A 14 -1.15 -11.81 -3.36
C ILE A 14 -0.02 -10.88 -3.82
N ALA A 15 0.31 -10.89 -5.11
CA ALA A 15 1.34 -10.00 -5.64
C ALA A 15 0.93 -8.52 -5.54
N SER A 16 -0.34 -8.22 -5.86
CA SER A 16 -0.86 -6.86 -5.98
C SER A 16 -0.85 -6.08 -4.67
N PHE A 17 -1.16 -6.71 -3.53
CA PHE A 17 -1.19 -5.97 -2.27
C PHE A 17 0.22 -5.49 -1.85
N THR A 18 1.25 -6.31 -2.08
CA THR A 18 2.64 -5.93 -1.78
C THR A 18 3.15 -4.88 -2.76
N TYR A 19 2.84 -5.04 -4.05
CA TYR A 19 3.21 -4.06 -5.07
C TYR A 19 2.52 -2.70 -4.89
N GLY A 20 1.26 -2.68 -4.41
CA GLY A 20 0.57 -1.44 -4.06
C GLY A 20 1.34 -0.64 -2.99
N GLY A 21 1.84 -1.32 -1.96
CA GLY A 21 2.66 -0.68 -0.93
C GLY A 21 4.00 -0.15 -1.47
N LEU A 22 4.71 -0.95 -2.29
CA LEU A 22 6.00 -0.55 -2.87
C LEU A 22 5.86 0.61 -3.88
N LEU A 23 4.83 0.58 -4.73
CA LEU A 23 4.52 1.68 -5.64
C LEU A 23 4.14 2.94 -4.85
N GLY A 24 3.40 2.77 -3.76
CA GLY A 24 3.04 3.86 -2.84
C GLY A 24 4.26 4.51 -2.19
N THR A 25 5.21 3.72 -1.68
CA THR A 25 6.45 4.27 -1.08
C THR A 25 7.33 4.94 -2.13
N PHE A 26 7.39 4.39 -3.34
CA PHE A 26 8.08 5.01 -4.47
C PHE A 26 7.48 6.38 -4.81
N LEU A 27 6.15 6.47 -4.96
CA LEU A 27 5.44 7.72 -5.21
C LEU A 27 5.58 8.73 -4.07
N LEU A 28 5.62 8.24 -2.83
CA LEU A 28 5.84 9.06 -1.63
C LEU A 28 7.22 9.73 -1.67
N GLY A 29 8.26 8.98 -2.07
CA GLY A 29 9.61 9.51 -2.26
C GLY A 29 9.74 10.48 -3.43
N LEU A 30 8.97 10.28 -4.51
CA LEU A 30 8.90 11.22 -5.64
C LEU A 30 8.19 12.53 -5.26
N SER A 31 7.09 12.46 -4.50
CA SER A 31 6.30 13.63 -4.12
C SER A 31 6.98 14.46 -3.02
N ASN A 32 7.63 13.80 -2.05
CA ASN A 32 8.29 14.46 -0.93
C ASN A 32 9.79 14.16 -0.91
N LYS A 33 10.57 15.07 -1.51
CA LYS A 33 12.04 14.99 -1.61
C LYS A 33 12.81 14.90 -0.29
N LYS A 34 12.13 15.10 0.85
CA LYS A 34 12.71 15.09 2.21
C LYS A 34 12.06 14.05 3.14
N ILE A 35 11.21 13.16 2.62
CA ILE A 35 10.56 12.18 3.48
C ILE A 35 11.60 11.27 4.12
N GLN A 36 11.48 11.09 5.44
CA GLN A 36 12.35 10.18 6.16
C GLN A 36 12.01 8.72 5.84
N GLN A 37 13.03 7.87 5.75
CA GLN A 37 12.86 6.43 5.49
C GLN A 37 11.91 5.77 6.51
N ASN A 38 11.97 6.18 7.78
CA ASN A 38 11.05 5.69 8.81
C ASN A 38 9.58 5.93 8.49
N HIS A 39 9.23 7.08 7.91
CA HIS A 39 7.84 7.39 7.53
C HIS A 39 7.38 6.58 6.32
N ALA A 40 8.28 6.35 5.35
CA ALA A 40 7.99 5.49 4.21
C ALA A 40 7.78 4.02 4.63
N ILE A 41 8.62 3.51 5.54
CA ILE A 41 8.48 2.15 6.09
C ILE A 41 7.19 2.03 6.89
N ALA A 42 6.86 3.01 7.73
CA ALA A 42 5.61 3.02 8.48
C ALA A 42 4.39 3.05 7.54
N GLY A 43 4.44 3.86 6.46
CA GLY A 43 3.43 3.87 5.40
C GLY A 43 3.26 2.50 4.75
N PHE A 44 4.36 1.84 4.37
CA PHE A 44 4.34 0.50 3.79
C PHE A 44 3.72 -0.56 4.72
N ILE A 45 4.13 -0.58 5.99
CA ILE A 45 3.60 -1.52 6.99
C ILE A 45 2.09 -1.28 7.19
N SER A 46 1.67 -0.01 7.28
CA SER A 46 0.25 0.32 7.42
C SER A 46 -0.59 -0.16 6.23
N ALA A 47 -0.04 -0.08 5.00
CA ALA A 47 -0.70 -0.60 3.81
C ALA A 47 -0.88 -2.12 3.87
N ILE A 48 0.12 -2.87 4.35
CA ILE A 48 0.02 -4.32 4.55
C ILE A 48 -1.08 -4.67 5.56
N VAL A 49 -1.16 -3.94 6.67
CA VAL A 49 -2.16 -4.17 7.72
C VAL A 49 -3.57 -3.90 7.19
N ILE A 50 -3.77 -2.77 6.51
CA ILE A 50 -5.08 -2.41 5.92
C ILE A 50 -5.47 -3.41 4.82
N MET A 51 -4.53 -3.82 3.98
CA MET A 51 -4.76 -4.84 2.96
C MET A 51 -5.16 -6.19 3.54
N SER A 52 -4.50 -6.62 4.61
CA SER A 52 -4.86 -7.86 5.31
C SER A 52 -6.31 -7.81 5.79
N PHE A 53 -6.75 -6.66 6.31
CA PHE A 53 -8.15 -6.45 6.69
C PHE A 53 -9.09 -6.55 5.48
N ILE A 54 -8.79 -5.85 4.39
CA ILE A 54 -9.64 -5.84 3.18
C ILE A 54 -9.80 -7.25 2.60
N ILE A 55 -8.72 -8.03 2.55
CA ILE A 55 -8.72 -9.41 2.05
C ILE A 55 -9.53 -10.32 2.99
N PHE A 56 -9.34 -10.18 4.31
CA PHE A 56 -10.04 -10.99 5.30
C PHE A 56 -11.56 -10.77 5.26
N PHE A 57 -11.99 -9.52 5.12
CA PHE A 57 -13.41 -9.15 5.04
C PHE A 57 -14.00 -9.23 3.63
N LYS A 58 -13.20 -9.60 2.61
CA LYS A 58 -13.61 -9.69 1.20
C LYS A 58 -14.36 -8.43 0.71
N VAL A 59 -13.88 -7.25 1.12
CA VAL A 59 -14.59 -5.98 0.90
C VAL A 59 -14.54 -5.53 -0.56
N VAL A 60 -13.42 -5.84 -1.25
CA VAL A 60 -13.14 -5.34 -2.60
C VAL A 60 -12.51 -6.42 -3.47
N ALA A 61 -12.79 -6.39 -4.78
CA ALA A 61 -12.13 -7.23 -5.76
C ALA A 61 -10.63 -6.90 -5.91
N TRP A 62 -9.84 -7.90 -6.29
CA TRP A 62 -8.37 -7.84 -6.32
C TRP A 62 -7.77 -6.74 -7.21
N THR A 63 -8.50 -6.31 -8.24
CA THR A 63 -8.07 -5.26 -9.17
C THR A 63 -7.84 -3.91 -8.48
N TRP A 64 -8.44 -3.71 -7.31
CA TRP A 64 -8.31 -2.46 -6.53
C TRP A 64 -7.17 -2.48 -5.51
N PHE A 65 -6.51 -3.62 -5.29
CA PHE A 65 -5.50 -3.73 -4.24
C PHE A 65 -4.30 -2.82 -4.49
N ILE A 66 -3.86 -2.64 -5.73
CA ILE A 66 -2.76 -1.70 -6.02
C ILE A 66 -3.18 -0.27 -5.67
N LEU A 67 -4.36 0.16 -6.15
CA LEU A 67 -4.89 1.50 -5.93
C LEU A 67 -5.04 1.83 -4.45
N ILE A 68 -5.66 0.94 -3.68
CA ILE A 68 -5.86 1.14 -2.26
C ILE A 68 -4.52 1.14 -1.51
N GLY A 69 -3.58 0.25 -1.89
CA GLY A 69 -2.27 0.15 -1.23
C GLY A 69 -1.43 1.41 -1.42
N VAL A 70 -1.45 1.96 -2.64
CA VAL A 70 -0.82 3.24 -2.96
C VAL A 70 -1.45 4.37 -2.13
N CYS A 71 -2.78 4.48 -2.13
CA CYS A 71 -3.49 5.52 -1.40
C CYS A 71 -3.18 5.48 0.10
N VAL A 72 -3.23 4.30 0.72
CA VAL A 72 -2.92 4.12 2.14
C VAL A 72 -1.48 4.51 2.44
N THR A 73 -0.52 4.04 1.64
CA THR A 73 0.90 4.34 1.84
C THR A 73 1.17 5.84 1.74
N LEU A 74 0.59 6.50 0.73
CA LEU A 74 0.72 7.94 0.55
C LEU A 74 0.08 8.70 1.71
N PHE A 75 -1.10 8.30 2.15
CA PHE A 75 -1.84 8.96 3.22
C PHE A 75 -1.09 8.86 4.55
N VAL A 76 -0.72 7.65 4.96
CA VAL A 76 -0.01 7.41 6.23
C VAL A 76 1.38 8.04 6.20
N GLY A 77 2.12 7.88 5.10
CA GLY A 77 3.44 8.48 4.94
C GLY A 77 3.42 10.01 5.02
N ASN A 78 2.46 10.67 4.35
CA ASN A 78 2.32 12.12 4.43
C ASN A 78 1.86 12.59 5.81
N ILE A 79 0.93 11.88 6.46
CA ILE A 79 0.46 12.23 7.80
C ILE A 79 1.60 12.15 8.82
N LEU A 80 2.38 11.06 8.81
CA LEU A 80 3.49 10.88 9.73
C LEU A 80 4.58 11.92 9.51
N GLU A 81 4.90 12.23 8.25
CA GLU A 81 5.82 13.31 7.89
C GLU A 81 5.29 14.67 8.36
N MET A 82 3.99 14.94 8.20
CA MET A 82 3.38 16.20 8.64
C MET A 82 3.39 16.35 10.17
N LEU A 83 3.14 15.28 10.92
CA LEU A 83 3.18 15.27 12.39
C LEU A 83 4.62 15.40 12.93
N THR A 84 5.60 14.86 12.20
CA THR A 84 7.00 14.84 12.63
C THR A 84 7.81 16.02 12.09
N ARG A 85 7.28 16.73 11.08
CA ARG A 85 7.83 18.00 10.61
C ARG A 85 7.87 18.99 11.76
N LYS A 86 9.05 19.10 12.39
CA LYS A 86 9.35 20.20 13.29
C LYS A 86 9.13 21.50 12.51
N PRO A 87 8.29 22.43 12.99
CA PRO A 87 8.23 23.75 12.39
C PRO A 87 9.63 24.35 12.47
N LYS A 88 10.14 24.75 11.30
CA LYS A 88 11.44 25.40 11.19
C LYS A 88 11.32 26.84 11.65
#